data_AF-A0A226CWW9-F1
#
_entry.id   AF-A0A226CWW9-F1
#
_cell.length_a   1.000
_cell.length_b   1.000
_cell.length_c   1.000
_cell.angle_alpha   90.00
_cell.angle_beta   90.00
_cell.angle_gamma   90.00
#
_symmetry.space_group_name_H-M   'P 1'
#
loop_
_entity.id
_entity.type
_entity.pdbx_description
1 polymer ?
#
loop_
_entity_poly.entity_id
_entity_poly.type
_entity_poly.pdbx_seq_one_letter_code
_entity_poly.pdbx_strand_id
1 'polypeptide(L)'
;MKCHYKTDQSLVRIVTDHTTPPLLWHLGSIQSGDLIQQDFKDNQVIAPMLTAFNPFQGTQSIHQLLSPVTKSIFSTSNEHYYEMYYVLSTLHMDILMEYAVVTKKWQIFMAERGRLPARILQLTSLLNPLHSLEANDLDSGNTTNQETLYAIEKEVSTCGKTVYIANTNTLDLELDYLRKIYYTTKFYKSDDSILDITFGWIFDRPGNSKIPHYFKCLLESGIHSRLVKEKNDREYRKRRTTRRVVHQRVNPMSLRGSTLTFILICAVVAGLSLLCFGFECRLFIKLPLKEHLKSAIFTKCLYERSSRTT
;
A
#
# COMPACT_ATOMS: atom_id res chain seq x y z
N MET A 1 17.92 27.90 27.70
CA MET A 1 17.75 28.15 26.26
C MET A 1 17.07 26.93 25.67
N LYS A 2 15.85 27.07 25.12
CA LYS A 2 15.15 25.97 24.45
C LYS A 2 15.45 26.09 22.95
N CYS A 3 16.22 25.15 22.40
CA CYS A 3 16.39 25.05 20.96
C CYS A 3 15.30 24.13 20.43
N HIS A 4 14.23 24.71 19.90
CA HIS A 4 13.21 23.95 19.19
C HIS A 4 13.73 23.64 17.79
N TYR A 5 14.42 22.51 17.65
CA TYR A 5 14.63 21.91 16.34
C TYR A 5 13.38 21.10 16.03
N LYS A 6 12.53 21.63 15.14
CA LYS A 6 11.31 20.97 14.71
C LYS A 6 11.68 19.83 13.77
N THR A 7 11.76 18.62 14.32
CA THR A 7 11.73 17.40 13.49
C THR A 7 10.29 16.93 13.50
N ASP A 8 9.60 17.11 12.39
CA ASP A 8 8.25 16.58 12.23
C ASP A 8 8.37 15.07 12.07
N GLN A 9 8.06 14.35 13.14
CA GLN A 9 7.82 12.91 13.06
C GLN A 9 6.31 12.73 13.00
N SER A 10 5.83 12.79 11.76
CA SER A 10 4.52 12.28 11.42
C SER A 10 4.55 10.77 11.27
N LEU A 11 3.58 10.12 11.90
CA LEU A 11 3.30 8.73 11.63
C LEU A 11 2.46 8.69 10.35
N VAL A 12 3.09 8.29 9.25
CA VAL A 12 2.49 8.36 7.90
C VAL A 12 2.15 6.95 7.42
N ARG A 13 1.19 6.85 6.51
CA ARG A 13 0.71 5.58 5.96
C ARG A 13 1.22 5.38 4.54
N ILE A 14 1.80 4.21 4.25
CA ILE A 14 1.97 3.74 2.87
C ILE A 14 0.76 2.91 2.47
N VAL A 15 0.17 3.23 1.32
CA VAL A 15 -0.90 2.43 0.69
C VAL A 15 -0.36 1.80 -0.58
N THR A 16 -0.53 0.49 -0.70
CA THR A 16 -0.31 -0.27 -1.93
C THR A 16 -1.62 -0.35 -2.69
N ASP A 17 -1.57 -0.23 -4.02
CA ASP A 17 -2.75 -0.48 -4.85
C ASP A 17 -2.35 -1.38 -6.02
N HIS A 18 -3.01 -2.54 -6.11
CA HIS A 18 -2.78 -3.52 -7.17
C HIS A 18 -3.85 -3.45 -8.26
N THR A 19 -4.91 -2.68 -8.07
CA THR A 19 -6.03 -2.64 -9.01
C THR A 19 -6.69 -1.26 -9.00
N THR A 20 -6.63 -0.59 -10.16
CA THR A 20 -7.27 0.71 -10.52
C THR A 20 -6.58 2.00 -10.03
N PRO A 21 -6.50 3.05 -10.87
CA PRO A 21 -6.05 4.37 -10.43
C PRO A 21 -7.06 4.97 -9.44
N PRO A 22 -6.61 5.67 -8.38
CA PRO A 22 -7.51 6.22 -7.38
C PRO A 22 -8.37 7.33 -7.99
N LEU A 23 -9.69 7.24 -7.75
CA LEU A 23 -10.53 8.44 -7.73
C LEU A 23 -9.97 9.34 -6.62
N LEU A 24 -9.53 10.51 -7.03
CA LEU A 24 -8.92 11.52 -6.18
C LEU A 24 -9.93 11.96 -5.10
N TRP A 25 -9.79 11.45 -3.88
CA TRP A 25 -10.57 11.93 -2.75
C TRP A 25 -10.01 13.29 -2.32
N HIS A 26 -10.52 14.38 -2.91
CA HIS A 26 -10.32 15.72 -2.38
C HIS A 26 -11.17 15.85 -1.10
N LEU A 27 -10.56 15.66 0.07
CA LEU A 27 -11.13 16.24 1.29
C LEU A 27 -10.89 17.76 1.20
N GLY A 28 -11.96 18.51 0.93
CA GLY A 28 -11.93 19.97 0.94
C GLY A 28 -11.37 20.48 2.26
N SER A 29 -10.36 21.33 2.19
CA SER A 29 -9.88 22.08 3.34
C SER A 29 -11.00 23.01 3.81
N ILE A 30 -11.59 22.74 4.97
CA ILE A 30 -12.47 23.70 5.62
C ILE A 30 -11.55 24.82 6.14
N GLN A 31 -11.51 25.93 5.41
CA GLN A 31 -10.94 27.18 5.89
C GLN A 31 -11.73 27.65 7.11
N SER A 32 -11.04 27.79 8.24
CA SER A 32 -11.56 28.43 9.44
C SER A 32 -11.68 29.93 9.16
N GLY A 33 -12.89 30.37 8.80
CA GLY A 33 -13.26 31.78 8.69
C GLY A 33 -14.44 32.08 9.62
N ASP A 34 -14.20 33.01 10.55
CA ASP A 34 -15.12 33.90 11.25
C ASP A 34 -16.56 33.42 11.51
N LEU A 35 -16.81 32.97 12.74
CA LEU A 35 -18.15 32.80 13.28
C LEU A 35 -18.49 33.96 14.22
N ILE A 36 -19.33 34.83 13.67
CA ILE A 36 -20.09 35.87 14.37
C ILE A 36 -20.91 35.23 15.49
N GLN A 37 -20.82 35.84 16.66
CA GLN A 37 -21.62 35.62 17.84
C GLN A 37 -23.09 35.94 17.54
N GLN A 38 -23.98 34.95 17.63
CA GLN A 38 -25.41 35.20 17.66
C GLN A 38 -26.08 34.30 18.70
N ASP A 39 -26.61 34.97 19.72
CA ASP A 39 -27.46 34.42 20.78
C ASP A 39 -28.68 33.71 20.20
N PHE A 40 -28.98 32.51 20.69
CA PHE A 40 -30.36 32.02 20.73
C PHE A 40 -30.59 31.19 21.99
N LYS A 41 -31.56 31.69 22.77
CA LYS A 41 -32.11 31.13 24.00
C LYS A 41 -33.26 30.16 23.66
N ASP A 42 -33.36 29.15 24.51
CA ASP A 42 -34.55 28.42 24.96
C ASP A 42 -35.20 27.32 24.08
N ASN A 43 -35.31 26.16 24.75
CA ASN A 43 -36.40 25.17 24.78
C ASN A 43 -36.22 23.76 24.15
N GLN A 44 -36.08 22.81 25.10
CA GLN A 44 -36.52 21.41 25.20
C GLN A 44 -37.40 20.84 24.08
N VAL A 45 -37.11 19.60 23.65
CA VAL A 45 -37.96 18.39 23.79
C VAL A 45 -37.09 17.13 23.57
N ILE A 46 -37.27 16.12 24.43
CA ILE A 46 -36.64 14.79 24.45
C ILE A 46 -37.46 13.81 23.60
N ALA A 47 -36.83 13.06 22.68
CA ALA A 47 -37.08 11.63 22.34
C ALA A 47 -36.27 11.17 21.09
N PRO A 48 -36.01 9.85 20.93
CA PRO A 48 -34.73 9.35 20.42
C PRO A 48 -34.73 9.02 18.91
N MET A 49 -33.67 9.42 18.22
CA MET A 49 -33.35 9.01 16.86
C MET A 49 -32.00 8.29 16.88
N LEU A 50 -32.03 7.01 17.29
CA LEU A 50 -30.85 6.15 17.42
C LEU A 50 -31.10 4.83 16.68
N THR A 51 -31.39 4.90 15.38
CA THR A 51 -31.50 3.70 14.52
C THR A 51 -31.13 3.90 13.05
N ALA A 52 -30.62 5.06 12.65
CA ALA A 52 -30.30 5.30 11.24
C ALA A 52 -29.03 6.14 11.09
N PHE A 53 -27.86 5.51 11.19
CA PHE A 53 -26.64 5.90 10.45
C PHE A 53 -25.55 4.87 10.73
N ASN A 54 -25.57 3.76 9.99
CA ASN A 54 -24.39 2.92 9.81
C ASN A 54 -24.04 2.90 8.32
N PRO A 55 -23.31 3.93 7.81
CA PRO A 55 -23.02 4.05 6.37
C PRO A 55 -21.93 3.08 5.86
N PHE A 56 -21.55 2.05 6.64
CA PHE A 56 -20.42 1.14 6.33
C PHE A 56 -20.83 -0.32 6.10
N GLN A 57 -21.93 -0.57 5.38
CA GLN A 57 -22.31 -1.93 4.95
C GLN A 57 -21.93 -2.29 3.50
N GLY A 58 -21.17 -1.44 2.80
CA GLY A 58 -20.60 -1.76 1.49
C GLY A 58 -19.14 -2.19 1.60
N THR A 59 -18.87 -3.50 1.49
CA THR A 59 -17.53 -4.12 1.45
C THR A 59 -16.59 -3.75 2.59
N GLN A 60 -16.60 -4.51 3.69
CA GLN A 60 -15.56 -4.43 4.72
C GLN A 60 -14.21 -4.87 4.14
N SER A 61 -13.43 -3.94 3.59
CA SER A 61 -12.03 -4.18 3.28
C SER A 61 -11.23 -4.11 4.58
N ILE A 62 -10.90 -5.28 5.12
CA ILE A 62 -10.02 -5.40 6.27
C ILE A 62 -8.65 -4.87 5.85
N HIS A 63 -8.17 -3.81 6.51
CA HIS A 63 -6.81 -3.29 6.35
C HIS A 63 -5.93 -3.90 7.44
N GLN A 64 -4.74 -4.38 7.07
CA GLN A 64 -3.71 -4.84 8.02
C GLN A 64 -2.71 -3.73 8.25
N LEU A 65 -2.28 -3.56 9.50
CA LEU A 65 -1.43 -2.46 9.93
C LEU A 65 -0.10 -3.04 10.39
N LEU A 66 0.98 -2.63 9.73
CA LEU A 66 2.32 -3.15 9.97
C LEU A 66 3.22 -2.01 10.45
N SER A 67 3.87 -2.21 11.58
CA SER A 67 4.85 -1.27 12.14
C SER A 67 6.19 -1.97 12.34
N PRO A 68 7.32 -1.34 11.99
CA PRO A 68 8.63 -1.90 12.29
C PRO A 68 8.86 -1.90 13.81
N VAL A 69 9.47 -2.97 14.32
CA VAL A 69 10.04 -2.98 15.66
C VAL A 69 11.39 -2.29 15.59
N THR A 70 11.45 -1.00 15.92
CA THR A 70 12.73 -0.32 16.09
C THR A 70 13.45 -0.84 17.36
N LYS A 71 14.78 -0.95 17.33
CA LYS A 71 15.60 -1.09 18.54
C LYS A 71 16.28 0.26 18.75
N SER A 72 16.26 0.79 19.97
CA SER A 72 16.98 2.04 20.30
C SER A 72 18.50 1.80 20.21
N ILE A 73 19.24 2.76 19.63
CA ILE A 73 20.67 2.65 19.28
C ILE A 73 21.58 3.19 20.41
N PHE A 74 21.10 3.22 21.65
CA PHE A 74 21.98 3.48 22.80
C PHE A 74 22.28 2.16 23.49
N SER A 75 23.41 1.55 23.13
CA SER A 75 23.98 0.39 23.82
C SER A 75 25.43 0.68 24.17
N THR A 76 25.68 0.80 25.48
CA THR A 76 26.96 0.46 26.07
C THR A 76 26.78 -0.86 26.81
N SER A 77 27.42 -1.90 26.28
CA SER A 77 27.69 -3.22 26.87
C SER A 77 26.53 -4.01 27.52
N ASN A 78 26.09 -5.03 26.78
CA ASN A 78 25.67 -6.37 27.23
C ASN A 78 24.45 -6.57 28.15
N GLU A 79 23.64 -5.56 28.44
CA GLU A 79 22.37 -5.77 29.17
C GLU A 79 21.20 -4.96 28.60
N HIS A 80 20.88 -5.10 27.30
CA HIS A 80 19.84 -4.27 26.69
C HIS A 80 18.98 -5.03 25.67
N TYR A 81 17.93 -5.70 26.18
CA TYR A 81 16.79 -6.15 25.37
C TYR A 81 15.47 -5.49 25.74
N TYR A 82 15.45 -4.53 26.68
CA TYR A 82 14.20 -4.06 27.25
C TYR A 82 13.82 -2.62 26.92
N GLU A 83 14.69 -1.76 26.38
CA GLU A 83 14.40 -0.31 26.33
C GLU A 83 13.27 0.11 25.36
N MET A 84 13.19 -0.40 24.11
CA MET A 84 12.11 0.04 23.21
C MET A 84 10.80 -0.71 23.41
N TYR A 85 10.86 -1.99 23.82
CA TYR A 85 9.66 -2.67 24.31
C TYR A 85 9.20 -2.03 25.61
N TYR A 86 10.09 -1.54 26.48
CA TYR A 86 9.70 -0.68 27.59
C TYR A 86 9.18 0.65 27.11
N VAL A 87 9.74 1.38 26.15
CA VAL A 87 9.17 2.69 25.76
C VAL A 87 7.84 2.52 25.05
N LEU A 88 7.65 1.49 24.21
CA LEU A 88 6.36 1.23 23.57
C LEU A 88 5.38 0.53 24.51
N SER A 89 5.82 -0.30 25.46
CA SER A 89 4.98 -0.94 26.50
C SER A 89 4.72 0.00 27.66
N THR A 90 5.61 0.93 28.00
CA THR A 90 5.36 2.02 28.97
C THR A 90 4.63 3.14 28.29
N LEU A 91 4.83 3.46 27.00
CA LEU A 91 3.86 4.29 26.28
C LEU A 91 2.55 3.54 26.11
N HIS A 92 2.52 2.25 25.82
CA HIS A 92 1.26 1.52 25.68
C HIS A 92 0.60 1.30 27.02
N MET A 93 1.33 1.07 28.11
CA MET A 93 0.81 0.94 29.48
C MET A 93 0.57 2.29 30.13
N ASP A 94 1.28 3.36 29.81
CA ASP A 94 0.98 4.74 30.24
C ASP A 94 -0.15 5.29 29.39
N ILE A 95 -0.22 4.98 28.09
CA ILE A 95 -1.40 5.26 27.26
C ILE A 95 -2.54 4.37 27.72
N LEU A 96 -2.36 3.10 28.14
CA LEU A 96 -3.44 2.25 28.64
C LEU A 96 -3.82 2.57 30.08
N MET A 97 -2.90 3.06 30.92
CA MET A 97 -3.15 3.49 32.31
C MET A 97 -3.71 4.90 32.33
N GLU A 98 -3.18 5.81 31.50
CA GLU A 98 -3.89 7.04 31.16
C GLU A 98 -5.21 6.67 30.55
N TYR A 99 -5.34 5.79 29.55
CA TYR A 99 -6.65 5.37 29.03
C TYR A 99 -7.50 4.67 30.09
N ALA A 100 -6.99 3.97 31.09
CA ALA A 100 -7.79 3.31 32.14
C ALA A 100 -8.28 4.32 33.18
N VAL A 101 -7.42 5.26 33.56
CA VAL A 101 -7.74 6.39 34.45
C VAL A 101 -8.66 7.37 33.72
N VAL A 102 -8.37 7.64 32.46
CA VAL A 102 -9.13 8.45 31.52
C VAL A 102 -10.43 7.75 31.18
N THR A 103 -10.53 6.43 31.00
CA THR A 103 -11.82 5.73 30.76
C THR A 103 -12.70 5.68 31.99
N LYS A 104 -12.12 5.48 33.20
CA LYS A 104 -12.87 5.65 34.47
C LYS A 104 -13.32 7.10 34.70
N LYS A 105 -12.50 8.09 34.34
CA LYS A 105 -12.83 9.53 34.41
C LYS A 105 -13.68 9.99 33.20
N TRP A 106 -13.67 9.26 32.09
CA TRP A 106 -14.39 9.50 30.82
C TRP A 106 -15.76 8.86 30.81
N GLN A 107 -16.03 7.82 31.61
CA GLN A 107 -17.42 7.45 31.88
C GLN A 107 -18.20 8.64 32.47
N ILE A 108 -17.52 9.53 33.19
CA ILE A 108 -18.08 10.78 33.73
C ILE A 108 -17.99 11.93 32.71
N PHE A 109 -16.92 12.01 31.90
CA PHE A 109 -16.66 13.15 30.99
C PHE A 109 -17.25 13.01 29.55
N MET A 110 -17.53 11.79 29.07
CA MET A 110 -18.09 11.54 27.73
C MET A 110 -19.61 11.73 27.67
N ALA A 111 -20.28 11.82 28.81
CA ALA A 111 -21.65 12.31 28.88
C ALA A 111 -21.75 13.80 28.49
N GLU A 112 -20.63 14.54 28.52
CA GLU A 112 -20.61 16.01 28.40
C GLU A 112 -19.81 16.56 27.21
N ARG A 113 -19.02 15.75 26.49
CA ARG A 113 -18.34 16.17 25.24
C ARG A 113 -18.84 15.43 24.01
N GLY A 114 -19.88 15.98 23.38
CA GLY A 114 -20.43 15.55 22.10
C GLY A 114 -19.54 15.75 20.86
N ARG A 115 -18.20 15.72 20.96
CA ARG A 115 -17.31 15.74 19.77
C ARG A 115 -15.89 15.33 20.12
N LEU A 116 -15.58 14.04 20.01
CA LEU A 116 -14.21 13.63 19.73
C LEU A 116 -13.82 14.23 18.37
N PRO A 117 -12.63 14.84 18.23
CA PRO A 117 -12.15 15.29 16.93
C PRO A 117 -12.14 14.07 15.99
N ALA A 118 -12.72 14.23 14.79
CA ALA A 118 -12.93 13.14 13.83
C ALA A 118 -11.66 12.29 13.56
N ARG A 119 -10.47 12.87 13.74
CA ARG A 119 -9.17 12.20 13.64
C ARG A 119 -8.99 11.04 14.64
N ILE A 120 -9.45 11.19 15.88
CA ILE A 120 -9.33 10.13 16.89
C ILE A 120 -10.24 8.94 16.52
N LEU A 121 -11.42 9.21 15.97
CA LEU A 121 -12.33 8.16 15.51
C LEU A 121 -11.76 7.38 14.30
N GLN A 122 -11.07 8.06 13.38
CA GLN A 122 -10.35 7.37 12.29
C GLN A 122 -9.24 6.47 12.82
N LEU A 123 -8.50 6.93 13.83
CA LEU A 123 -7.47 6.15 14.51
C LEU A 123 -8.00 4.90 15.21
N THR A 124 -9.18 4.99 15.84
CA THR A 124 -9.78 3.82 16.50
C THR A 124 -10.10 2.68 15.54
N SER A 125 -10.44 2.98 14.28
CA SER A 125 -10.62 1.93 13.26
C SER A 125 -9.31 1.24 12.90
N LEU A 126 -8.19 1.96 12.91
CA LEU A 126 -6.86 1.42 12.60
C LEU A 126 -6.28 0.61 13.77
N LEU A 127 -6.58 1.02 15.00
CA LEU A 127 -6.14 0.38 16.23
C LEU A 127 -7.10 -0.72 16.71
N ASN A 128 -8.04 -1.15 15.86
CA ASN A 128 -8.96 -2.22 16.22
C ASN A 128 -8.16 -3.53 16.41
N PRO A 129 -8.24 -4.18 17.58
CA PRO A 129 -7.52 -5.42 17.86
C PRO A 129 -7.91 -6.58 16.94
N LEU A 130 -9.01 -6.47 16.19
CA LEU A 130 -9.39 -7.42 15.14
C LEU A 130 -8.47 -7.36 13.91
N HIS A 131 -7.69 -6.29 13.75
CA HIS A 131 -6.67 -6.22 12.71
C HIS A 131 -5.38 -6.84 13.25
N SER A 132 -4.86 -7.86 12.55
CA SER A 132 -3.53 -8.39 12.85
C SER A 132 -2.50 -7.28 12.69
N LEU A 133 -1.78 -7.00 13.77
CA LEU A 133 -0.61 -6.11 13.79
C LEU A 133 0.68 -6.87 13.47
N GLU A 134 0.58 -8.19 13.37
CA GLU A 134 1.70 -9.10 13.16
C GLU A 134 1.64 -9.71 11.77
N ALA A 135 2.81 -9.86 11.16
CA ALA A 135 2.91 -10.44 9.84
C ALA A 135 2.63 -11.93 9.87
N ASN A 136 1.86 -12.44 8.91
CA ASN A 136 1.34 -13.81 8.95
C ASN A 136 2.42 -14.91 8.90
N ASP A 137 3.64 -14.57 8.46
CA ASP A 137 4.76 -15.51 8.30
C ASP A 137 5.75 -15.51 9.49
N LEU A 138 5.43 -14.81 10.59
CA LEU A 138 6.28 -14.81 11.77
C LEU A 138 5.92 -15.99 12.68
N ASP A 139 6.78 -17.00 12.73
CA ASP A 139 6.72 -18.01 13.78
C ASP A 139 7.02 -17.35 15.13
N SER A 140 6.22 -17.66 16.15
CA SER A 140 6.29 -17.12 17.52
C SER A 140 7.64 -17.37 18.26
N GLY A 141 8.65 -17.91 17.58
CA GLY A 141 10.00 -18.12 18.12
C GLY A 141 10.82 -16.83 18.22
N ASN A 142 12.07 -16.96 18.69
CA ASN A 142 13.06 -15.88 18.73
C ASN A 142 13.47 -15.44 17.31
N THR A 143 12.62 -14.65 16.66
CA THR A 143 12.88 -14.09 15.34
C THR A 143 13.83 -12.90 15.43
N THR A 144 14.77 -12.86 14.50
CA THR A 144 15.70 -11.73 14.38
C THR A 144 14.96 -10.53 13.80
N ASN A 145 15.37 -9.30 14.16
CA ASN A 145 14.78 -8.08 13.60
C ASN A 145 14.75 -8.07 12.05
N GLN A 146 15.73 -8.74 11.43
CA GLN A 146 15.83 -8.80 9.98
C GLN A 146 14.75 -9.70 9.37
N GLU A 147 14.37 -10.79 10.04
CA GLU A 147 13.26 -11.66 9.64
C GLU A 147 11.92 -10.93 9.78
N THR A 148 11.71 -10.20 10.87
CA THR A 148 10.50 -9.37 11.06
C THR A 148 10.35 -8.33 9.95
N LEU A 149 11.42 -7.61 9.62
CA LEU A 149 11.41 -6.63 8.53
C LEU A 149 11.15 -7.28 7.16
N TYR A 150 11.69 -8.47 6.93
CA TYR A 150 11.45 -9.22 5.70
C TYR A 150 9.99 -9.70 5.60
N ALA A 151 9.41 -10.19 6.69
CA ALA A 151 8.00 -10.59 6.73
C ALA A 151 7.06 -9.41 6.46
N ILE A 152 7.31 -8.26 7.12
CA ILE A 152 6.58 -7.01 6.86
C ILE A 152 6.74 -6.58 5.40
N GLU A 153 7.97 -6.57 4.86
CA GLU A 153 8.23 -6.19 3.47
C GLU A 153 7.51 -7.12 2.48
N LYS A 154 7.51 -8.43 2.75
CA LYS A 154 6.79 -9.43 1.95
C LYS A 154 5.28 -9.18 1.98
N GLU A 155 4.72 -8.87 3.13
CA GLU A 155 3.29 -8.61 3.27
C GLU A 155 2.87 -7.30 2.60
N VAL A 156 3.62 -6.21 2.82
CA VAL A 156 3.41 -4.91 2.17
C VAL A 156 3.51 -5.01 0.65
N SER A 157 4.43 -5.83 0.13
CA SER A 157 4.58 -5.99 -1.32
C SER A 157 3.55 -6.93 -1.95
N THR A 158 3.06 -7.92 -1.20
CA THR A 158 2.09 -8.91 -1.71
C THR A 158 0.65 -8.41 -1.59
N CYS A 159 0.30 -7.76 -0.48
CA CYS A 159 -1.05 -7.31 -0.21
C CYS A 159 -1.26 -5.88 -0.73
N GLY A 160 -2.35 -5.67 -1.48
CA GLY A 160 -2.74 -4.35 -2.00
C GLY A 160 -3.60 -3.55 -1.02
N LYS A 161 -3.69 -3.97 0.25
CA LYS A 161 -4.57 -3.37 1.27
C LYS A 161 -3.87 -3.17 2.62
N THR A 162 -2.58 -3.47 2.68
CA THR A 162 -1.75 -3.28 3.86
C THR A 162 -1.32 -1.84 4.01
N VAL A 163 -1.16 -1.46 5.26
CA VAL A 163 -0.77 -0.12 5.69
C VAL A 163 0.54 -0.25 6.45
N TYR A 164 1.60 0.32 5.88
CA TYR A 164 2.85 0.45 6.60
C TYR A 164 2.88 1.78 7.35
N ILE A 165 3.17 1.71 8.63
CA ILE A 165 3.20 2.83 9.55
C ILE A 165 4.60 2.96 10.14
N ALA A 166 5.21 4.14 9.99
CA ALA A 166 6.51 4.46 10.55
C ALA A 166 6.67 5.99 10.69
N ASN A 167 7.76 6.41 11.34
CA ASN A 167 8.15 7.82 11.38
C ASN A 167 8.41 8.36 9.97
N THR A 168 8.09 9.61 9.69
CA THR A 168 8.23 10.23 8.35
C THR A 168 9.59 10.01 7.72
N ASN A 169 10.66 10.26 8.48
CA ASN A 169 12.04 10.15 8.00
C ASN A 169 12.39 8.71 7.60
N THR A 170 11.93 7.73 8.37
CA THR A 170 12.13 6.31 8.05
C THR A 170 11.20 5.85 6.94
N LEU A 171 9.99 6.41 6.87
CA LEU A 171 8.97 6.05 5.91
C LEU A 171 9.34 6.49 4.51
N ASP A 172 9.91 7.68 4.34
CA ASP A 172 10.39 8.14 3.02
C ASP A 172 11.51 7.25 2.48
N LEU A 173 12.42 6.83 3.35
CA LEU A 173 13.50 5.92 2.99
C LEU A 173 13.00 4.52 2.67
N GLU A 174 12.05 4.00 3.45
CA GLU A 174 11.42 2.70 3.19
C GLU A 174 10.62 2.74 1.87
N LEU A 175 9.89 3.82 1.61
CA LEU A 175 9.11 4.02 0.40
C LEU A 175 9.99 4.12 -0.85
N ASP A 176 11.10 4.87 -0.78
CA ASP A 176 12.09 4.92 -1.87
C ASP A 176 12.76 3.56 -2.10
N TYR A 177 13.06 2.83 -1.01
CA TYR A 177 13.59 1.48 -1.08
C TYR A 177 12.60 0.51 -1.76
N LEU A 178 11.33 0.52 -1.34
CA LEU A 178 10.26 -0.32 -1.89
C LEU A 178 10.01 0.00 -3.37
N ARG A 179 9.92 1.27 -3.76
CA ARG A 179 9.76 1.68 -5.16
C ARG A 179 10.90 1.20 -6.06
N LYS A 180 12.12 1.18 -5.55
CA LYS A 180 13.29 0.72 -6.31
C LYS A 180 13.29 -0.79 -6.52
N ILE A 181 12.82 -1.56 -5.54
CA ILE A 181 12.83 -3.03 -5.61
C ILE A 181 11.59 -3.56 -6.33
N TYR A 182 10.42 -2.98 -6.05
CA TYR A 182 9.13 -3.43 -6.54
C TYR A 182 8.58 -2.46 -7.57
N TYR A 183 9.23 -2.37 -8.73
CA TYR A 183 8.88 -1.43 -9.81
C TYR A 183 7.47 -1.63 -10.39
N THR A 184 6.90 -2.83 -10.25
CA THR A 184 5.53 -3.14 -10.70
C THR A 184 4.45 -2.63 -9.75
N THR A 185 4.78 -2.50 -8.46
CA THR A 185 3.84 -2.09 -7.41
C THR A 185 3.94 -0.59 -7.18
N LYS A 186 2.79 0.10 -7.19
CA LYS A 186 2.75 1.53 -6.85
C LYS A 186 2.56 1.71 -5.36
N PHE A 187 3.49 2.43 -4.73
CA PHE A 187 3.42 2.81 -3.33
C PHE A 187 3.08 4.29 -3.20
N TYR A 188 2.06 4.60 -2.42
CA TYR A 188 1.62 5.96 -2.13
C TYR A 188 1.86 6.28 -0.67
N LYS A 189 2.31 7.49 -0.40
CA LYS A 189 2.42 8.07 0.95
C LYS A 189 1.15 8.88 1.20
N SER A 190 0.52 8.75 2.36
CA SER A 190 -0.57 9.64 2.76
C SER A 190 -0.03 11.02 3.11
N ASP A 191 -0.75 12.09 2.73
CA ASP A 191 -0.42 13.44 3.18
C ASP A 191 -0.77 13.66 4.65
N ASP A 192 -1.73 12.88 5.16
CA ASP A 192 -2.17 12.93 6.53
C ASP A 192 -1.16 12.27 7.48
N SER A 193 -0.79 13.03 8.51
CA SER A 193 -0.07 12.55 9.69
C SER A 193 -1.06 12.02 10.72
N ILE A 194 -0.88 10.77 11.11
CA ILE A 194 -1.69 10.14 12.17
C ILE A 194 -1.38 10.78 13.52
N LEU A 195 -0.10 11.02 13.77
CA LEU A 195 0.42 11.57 15.01
C LEU A 195 1.48 12.60 14.64
N ASP A 196 1.30 13.85 15.04
CA ASP A 196 2.28 14.92 14.84
C ASP A 196 3.01 15.14 16.17
N ILE A 197 4.05 14.33 16.42
CA ILE A 197 4.91 14.52 17.59
C ILE A 197 6.14 15.29 17.15
N THR A 198 6.31 16.47 17.74
CA THR A 198 7.54 17.24 17.58
C THR A 198 8.56 16.76 18.60
N PHE A 199 9.66 16.19 18.11
CA PHE A 199 10.81 15.84 18.96
C PHE A 199 11.83 16.98 18.97
N GLY A 200 12.42 17.23 20.13
CA GLY A 200 13.47 18.24 20.30
C GLY A 200 14.38 17.92 21.47
N TRP A 201 15.51 18.61 21.54
CA TRP A 201 16.46 18.47 22.63
C TRP A 201 16.24 19.55 23.69
N ILE A 202 16.18 19.13 24.94
CA ILE A 202 16.10 20.02 26.10
C ILE A 202 17.45 19.96 26.81
N PHE A 203 18.05 21.13 27.01
CA PHE A 203 19.28 21.28 27.79
C PHE A 203 18.91 21.75 29.19
N ASP A 204 19.03 20.86 30.16
CA ASP A 204 18.82 21.20 31.57
C ASP A 204 19.99 22.01 32.10
N ARG A 205 19.68 23.17 32.71
CA ARG A 205 20.66 24.08 33.33
C ARG A 205 21.84 24.43 32.40
N PRO A 206 21.61 25.13 31.28
CA PRO A 206 22.67 25.42 30.31
C PRO A 206 23.83 26.27 30.87
N GLY A 207 23.63 26.99 31.98
CA GLY A 207 24.65 27.82 32.62
C GLY A 207 25.35 28.75 31.62
N ASN A 208 26.67 28.90 31.78
CA ASN A 208 27.56 29.60 30.83
C ASN A 208 28.16 28.64 29.77
N SER A 209 27.54 27.49 29.54
CA SER A 209 28.05 26.51 28.58
C SER A 209 27.86 26.99 27.14
N LYS A 210 28.90 26.82 26.32
CA LYS A 210 28.83 27.05 24.86
C LYS A 210 28.18 25.88 24.10
N ILE A 211 27.85 24.78 24.77
CA ILE A 211 27.31 23.56 24.14
C ILE A 211 26.01 23.82 23.36
N PRO A 212 24.98 24.51 23.91
CA PRO A 212 23.75 24.77 23.16
C PRO A 212 23.99 25.59 21.89
N HIS A 213 24.97 26.50 21.93
CA HIS A 213 25.35 27.31 20.78
C HIS A 213 25.99 26.45 19.68
N TYR A 214 26.99 25.62 20.00
CA TYR A 214 27.59 24.72 19.02
C TYR A 214 26.58 23.70 18.46
N PHE A 215 25.70 23.18 19.31
CA PHE A 215 24.65 22.26 18.88
C PHE A 215 23.66 22.93 17.91
N LYS A 216 23.27 24.16 18.20
CA LYS A 216 22.46 24.98 17.29
C LYS A 216 23.18 25.18 15.95
N CYS A 217 24.45 25.60 15.95
CA CYS A 217 25.23 25.76 14.72
C CYS A 217 25.35 24.44 13.92
N LEU A 218 25.48 23.30 14.61
CA LEU A 218 25.56 21.97 13.99
C LEU A 218 24.24 21.58 13.29
N LEU A 219 23.09 21.95 13.86
CA LEU A 219 21.78 21.74 13.27
C LEU A 219 21.52 22.72 12.10
N GLU A 220 21.78 24.01 12.30
CA GLU A 220 21.54 25.06 11.31
C GLU A 220 22.43 24.91 10.07
N SER A 221 23.66 24.41 10.24
CA SER A 221 24.55 24.08 9.12
C SER A 221 24.11 22.85 8.32
N GLY A 222 23.11 22.09 8.79
CA GLY A 222 22.62 20.87 8.14
C GLY A 222 23.55 19.66 8.25
N ILE A 223 24.66 19.76 9.02
CA ILE A 223 25.62 18.66 9.21
C ILE A 223 24.92 17.45 9.83
N HIS A 224 24.07 17.67 10.85
CA HIS A 224 23.27 16.61 11.47
C HIS A 224 22.38 15.88 10.45
N SER A 225 21.62 16.64 9.65
CA SER A 225 20.69 16.07 8.67
C SER A 225 21.42 15.23 7.62
N ARG A 226 22.58 15.67 7.17
CA ARG A 226 23.43 14.90 6.24
C ARG A 226 23.98 13.63 6.88
N LEU A 227 24.39 13.69 8.15
CA LEU A 227 24.92 12.54 8.89
C LEU A 227 23.83 11.47 9.12
N VAL A 228 22.62 11.89 9.51
CA VAL A 228 21.46 10.99 9.66
C VAL A 228 21.12 10.32 8.34
N LYS A 229 21.07 11.10 7.24
CA LYS A 229 20.82 10.56 5.90
C LYS A 229 21.86 9.52 5.49
N GLU A 230 23.15 9.83 5.64
CA GLU A 230 24.25 8.91 5.32
C GLU A 230 24.22 7.63 6.18
N LYS A 231 23.90 7.75 7.47
CA LYS A 231 23.73 6.60 8.36
C LYS A 231 22.63 5.68 7.85
N ASN A 232 21.46 6.23 7.55
CA ASN A 232 20.33 5.45 7.07
C ASN A 232 20.65 4.83 5.70
N ASP A 233 21.25 5.59 4.78
CA ASP A 233 21.67 5.08 3.47
C ASP A 233 22.62 3.87 3.58
N ARG A 234 23.52 3.87 4.56
CA ARG A 234 24.41 2.73 4.84
C ARG A 234 23.66 1.52 5.34
N GLU A 235 22.70 1.70 6.26
CA GLU A 235 21.85 0.61 6.76
C GLU A 235 21.02 -0.01 5.63
N TYR A 236 20.42 0.80 4.75
CA TYR A 236 19.66 0.34 3.59
C TYR A 236 20.53 -0.35 2.54
N ARG A 237 21.77 0.11 2.31
CA ARG A 237 22.71 -0.58 1.41
C ARG A 237 23.05 -1.98 1.92
N LYS A 238 23.25 -2.15 3.23
CA LYS A 238 23.49 -3.47 3.84
C LYS A 238 22.30 -4.40 3.59
N ARG A 239 21.07 -3.91 3.75
CA ARG A 239 19.83 -4.67 3.49
C ARG A 239 19.74 -5.16 2.04
N ARG A 240 20.17 -4.35 1.07
CA ARG A 240 20.17 -4.75 -0.36
C ARG A 240 21.11 -5.92 -0.67
N THR A 241 22.30 -5.95 -0.08
CA THR A 241 23.31 -6.96 -0.41
C THR A 241 22.90 -8.36 0.06
N THR A 242 22.17 -8.47 1.17
CA THR A 242 21.71 -9.76 1.69
C THR A 242 20.59 -10.36 0.84
N ARG A 243 19.83 -9.53 0.11
CA ARG A 243 18.74 -9.99 -0.73
C ARG A 243 19.30 -10.42 -2.08
N ARG A 244 19.56 -11.72 -2.26
CA ARG A 244 19.60 -12.29 -3.61
C ARG A 244 18.30 -11.89 -4.27
N VAL A 245 18.39 -11.25 -5.44
CA VAL A 245 17.24 -10.89 -6.26
C VAL A 245 16.47 -12.18 -6.47
N VAL A 246 15.45 -12.41 -5.64
CA VAL A 246 14.44 -13.40 -5.94
C VAL A 246 13.87 -12.83 -7.21
N HIS A 247 14.24 -13.41 -8.35
CA HIS A 247 13.64 -13.07 -9.63
C HIS A 247 12.16 -13.24 -9.37
N GLN A 248 11.51 -12.09 -9.18
CA GLN A 248 10.09 -12.01 -8.97
C GLN A 248 9.57 -12.74 -10.20
N ARG A 249 9.05 -13.97 -10.01
CA ARG A 249 8.42 -14.71 -11.10
C ARG A 249 7.41 -13.72 -11.60
N VAL A 250 7.69 -13.14 -12.75
CA VAL A 250 6.83 -12.13 -13.35
C VAL A 250 5.53 -12.88 -13.47
N ASN A 251 4.55 -12.53 -12.63
CA ASN A 251 3.28 -13.23 -12.62
C ASN A 251 2.85 -13.20 -14.09
N PRO A 252 2.61 -14.38 -14.70
CA PRO A 252 2.35 -14.47 -16.13
C PRO A 252 1.30 -13.43 -16.43
N MET A 253 1.66 -12.45 -17.27
CA MET A 253 0.89 -11.23 -17.48
C MET A 253 -0.56 -11.62 -17.61
N SER A 254 -1.36 -11.36 -16.57
CA SER A 254 -2.71 -11.93 -16.51
C SER A 254 -3.46 -11.27 -17.65
N LEU A 255 -3.71 -12.04 -18.72
CA LEU A 255 -4.48 -11.60 -19.88
C LEU A 255 -5.92 -11.39 -19.42
N ARG A 256 -6.17 -10.25 -18.78
CA ARG A 256 -7.47 -9.93 -18.19
C ARG A 256 -8.23 -8.99 -19.11
N GLY A 257 -9.45 -9.39 -19.45
CA GLY A 257 -10.41 -8.60 -20.22
C GLY A 257 -9.95 -8.34 -21.65
N SER A 258 -9.39 -7.17 -21.91
CA SER A 258 -9.21 -6.62 -23.26
C SER A 258 -8.20 -7.40 -24.12
N THR A 259 -7.10 -7.86 -23.52
CA THR A 259 -6.05 -8.55 -24.29
C THR A 259 -6.51 -9.95 -24.69
N LEU A 260 -7.29 -10.61 -23.82
CA LEU A 260 -7.85 -11.93 -24.10
C LEU A 260 -8.93 -11.83 -25.19
N THR A 261 -9.83 -10.84 -25.12
CA THR A 261 -10.82 -10.62 -26.17
C THR A 261 -10.18 -10.30 -27.51
N PHE A 262 -9.08 -9.53 -27.52
CA PHE A 262 -8.34 -9.24 -28.76
C PHE A 262 -7.78 -10.51 -29.40
N ILE A 263 -7.12 -11.36 -28.61
CA ILE A 263 -6.59 -12.64 -29.11
C ILE A 263 -7.72 -13.55 -29.61
N LEU A 264 -8.84 -13.60 -28.90
CA LEU A 264 -9.99 -14.42 -29.27
C LEU A 264 -10.62 -13.96 -30.59
N ILE A 265 -10.77 -12.64 -30.77
CA ILE A 265 -11.25 -12.05 -32.04
C ILE A 265 -10.27 -12.35 -33.18
N CYS A 266 -8.97 -12.16 -32.96
CA CYS A 266 -7.95 -12.50 -33.96
C CYS A 266 -7.99 -13.98 -34.36
N ALA A 267 -8.14 -14.88 -33.39
CA ALA A 267 -8.23 -16.32 -33.65
C ALA A 267 -9.48 -16.70 -34.46
N VAL A 268 -10.63 -16.09 -34.16
CA VAL A 268 -11.88 -16.31 -34.90
C VAL A 268 -11.77 -15.81 -36.34
N VAL A 269 -11.24 -14.60 -36.55
CA VAL A 269 -11.04 -14.03 -37.89
C VAL A 269 -10.06 -14.88 -38.70
N ALA A 270 -8.93 -15.28 -38.11
CA ALA A 270 -7.97 -16.16 -38.77
C ALA A 270 -8.57 -17.53 -39.11
N GLY A 271 -9.37 -18.10 -38.20
CA GLY A 271 -10.07 -19.37 -38.43
C GLY A 271 -11.08 -19.30 -39.56
N LEU A 272 -11.89 -18.24 -39.63
CA LEU A 272 -12.84 -18.03 -40.73
C LEU A 272 -12.12 -17.86 -42.08
N SER A 273 -11.03 -17.10 -42.13
CA SER A 273 -10.22 -16.94 -43.34
C SER A 273 -9.65 -18.27 -43.84
N LEU A 274 -9.12 -19.11 -42.93
CA LEU A 274 -8.61 -20.43 -43.29
C LEU A 274 -9.71 -21.38 -43.78
N LEU A 275 -10.90 -21.32 -43.20
CA LEU A 275 -12.06 -22.10 -43.66
C LEU A 275 -12.49 -21.67 -45.07
N CYS A 276 -12.66 -20.37 -45.31
CA CYS A 276 -12.99 -19.84 -46.64
C CYS A 276 -11.94 -20.25 -47.68
N PHE A 277 -10.66 -20.11 -47.36
CA PHE A 277 -9.56 -20.54 -48.22
C PHE A 277 -9.62 -22.04 -48.53
N GLY A 278 -9.89 -22.88 -47.52
CA GLY A 278 -10.06 -24.33 -47.71
C GLY A 278 -11.24 -24.70 -48.62
N PHE A 279 -12.35 -23.96 -48.53
CA PHE A 279 -13.51 -24.14 -49.42
C PHE A 279 -13.18 -23.76 -50.87
N GLU A 280 -12.51 -22.62 -51.08
CA GLU A 280 -12.08 -22.18 -52.40
C GLU A 280 -11.10 -23.18 -53.03
N CYS A 281 -10.12 -23.68 -52.28
CA CYS A 281 -9.21 -24.71 -52.77
C CYS A 281 -9.95 -25.99 -53.19
N ARG A 282 -10.95 -26.44 -52.43
CA ARG A 282 -11.74 -27.63 -52.79
C ARG A 282 -12.59 -27.42 -54.04
N LEU A 283 -13.17 -26.24 -54.21
CA LEU A 283 -13.90 -25.86 -55.43
C LEU A 283 -12.95 -25.80 -56.64
N PHE A 284 -11.78 -25.17 -56.46
CA PHE A 284 -10.78 -25.03 -57.51
C PHE A 284 -10.21 -26.37 -57.96
N ILE A 285 -10.06 -27.37 -57.09
CA ILE A 285 -9.60 -28.71 -57.48
C ILE A 285 -10.71 -29.51 -58.19
N LYS A 286 -11.97 -29.37 -57.78
CA LYS A 286 -13.08 -30.16 -58.35
C LYS A 286 -13.51 -29.71 -59.76
N LEU A 287 -13.38 -28.42 -60.07
CA LEU A 287 -13.75 -27.86 -61.38
C LEU A 287 -12.92 -28.42 -62.56
N PRO A 288 -11.58 -28.38 -62.55
CA PRO A 288 -10.75 -28.88 -63.66
C PRO A 288 -10.84 -30.40 -63.78
N LEU A 289 -11.02 -31.11 -62.66
CA LEU A 289 -11.17 -32.57 -62.69
C LEU A 289 -12.48 -32.98 -63.40
N LYS A 290 -13.56 -32.20 -63.24
CA LYS A 290 -14.83 -32.43 -63.94
C LYS A 290 -14.72 -32.17 -65.45
N GLU A 291 -13.99 -31.13 -65.84
CA GLU A 291 -13.72 -30.81 -67.26
C GLU A 291 -12.82 -31.87 -67.92
N HIS A 292 -11.75 -32.32 -67.23
CA HIS A 292 -10.90 -33.40 -67.73
C HIS A 292 -11.60 -34.75 -67.80
N LEU A 293 -12.48 -35.08 -66.85
CA LEU A 293 -13.25 -36.33 -66.89
C LEU A 293 -14.28 -36.30 -68.04
N LYS A 294 -14.94 -35.15 -68.25
CA LYS A 294 -15.85 -34.97 -69.39
C LYS A 294 -15.12 -35.12 -70.73
N SER A 295 -13.96 -34.48 -70.88
CA SER A 295 -13.19 -34.60 -72.13
C SER A 295 -12.72 -36.03 -72.34
N ALA A 296 -12.20 -36.71 -71.32
CA ALA A 296 -11.78 -38.12 -71.41
C ALA A 296 -12.92 -39.08 -71.79
N ILE A 297 -14.13 -38.89 -71.24
CA ILE A 297 -15.31 -39.68 -71.62
C ILE A 297 -15.69 -39.41 -73.08
N PHE A 298 -15.65 -38.14 -73.51
CA PHE A 298 -15.97 -37.77 -74.90
C PHE A 298 -14.98 -38.38 -75.90
N THR A 299 -13.68 -38.38 -75.60
CA THR A 299 -12.66 -39.02 -76.44
C THR A 299 -12.87 -40.53 -76.52
N LYS A 300 -13.24 -41.17 -75.40
CA LYS A 300 -13.52 -42.61 -75.36
C LYS A 300 -14.74 -42.98 -76.22
N CYS A 301 -15.82 -42.18 -76.15
CA CYS A 301 -17.00 -42.37 -77.00
C CYS A 301 -16.72 -42.14 -78.50
N LEU A 302 -15.88 -41.17 -78.86
CA LEU A 302 -15.50 -40.94 -80.26
C LEU A 302 -14.66 -42.11 -80.81
N TYR A 303 -13.73 -42.63 -80.01
CA TYR A 303 -12.93 -43.78 -80.37
C TYR A 303 -13.78 -45.04 -80.62
N GLU A 304 -14.74 -45.32 -79.73
CA GLU A 304 -15.61 -46.49 -79.82
C GLU A 304 -16.65 -46.39 -80.95
N ARG A 305 -17.01 -45.17 -81.37
CA ARG A 305 -17.86 -44.94 -82.54
C ARG A 305 -17.08 -45.15 -83.85
N SER A 306 -15.80 -44.79 -83.87
CA SER A 306 -14.92 -44.99 -85.03
C SER A 306 -14.62 -46.48 -85.30
N SER A 307 -14.57 -47.32 -84.27
CA SER A 307 -14.25 -48.75 -84.43
C SER A 307 -15.41 -49.63 -84.90
N ARG A 308 -16.66 -49.12 -84.93
CA ARG A 308 -17.82 -49.85 -85.46
C ARG A 308 -18.09 -49.60 -86.95
N THR A 309 -17.43 -48.64 -87.56
CA THR A 309 -17.63 -48.28 -88.98
C THR A 309 -16.62 -48.90 -89.94
N THR A 310 -15.66 -49.66 -89.42
CA THR A 310 -14.70 -50.51 -90.17
C THR A 310 -15.03 -51.97 -89.97
#